data_AF-A0A485PGP8-F1
#
_entry.id   AF-A0A485PGP8-F1
#
_cell.length_a   1.000
_cell.length_b   1.000
_cell.length_c   1.000
_cell.angle_alpha   90.00
_cell.angle_beta   90.00
_cell.angle_gamma   90.00
#
_symmetry.space_group_name_H-M   'P 1'
#
loop_
_entity.id
_entity.type
_entity.pdbx_description
1 polymer ?
#
loop_
_entity_poly.entity_id
_entity_poly.type
_entity_poly.pdbx_seq_one_letter_code
_entity_poly.pdbx_strand_id
1 'polypeptide(L)'
;MSAKSLSFHTDICPLMAGEHLRICPQEYTCCTTEMEDKLSQQSKLEFENLVEETSHFVRTTFVSRHKKFDALYVERIFNNAVVLSGYGTGLHRPKGTNWSHELLRFR
;
A
#
# COMPACT_ATOMS: atom_id res chain seq x y z
N MET A 1 -5.19 -16.96 15.21
CA MET A 1 -6.58 -17.13 14.75
C MET A 1 -7.45 -16.49 15.82
N SER A 2 -8.02 -15.32 15.54
CA SER A 2 -8.86 -14.62 16.52
C SER A 2 -10.24 -15.26 16.55
N ALA A 3 -10.77 -15.58 17.73
CA ALA A 3 -12.14 -16.04 17.87
C ALA A 3 -13.10 -14.87 17.61
N LYS A 4 -13.97 -15.00 16.61
CA LYS A 4 -14.94 -13.95 16.27
C LYS A 4 -16.10 -14.02 17.25
N SER A 5 -16.24 -12.99 18.09
CA SER A 5 -17.39 -12.81 18.98
C SER A 5 -18.59 -12.35 18.16
N LEU A 6 -19.36 -13.29 17.61
CA LEU A 6 -20.70 -12.99 17.14
C LEU A 6 -21.65 -13.20 18.30
N SER A 7 -22.50 -12.21 18.59
CA SER A 7 -23.50 -12.23 19.67
C SER A 7 -24.65 -13.18 19.35
N PHE A 8 -24.33 -14.44 19.04
CA PHE A 8 -25.29 -15.53 18.97
C PHE A 8 -25.15 -16.32 20.25
N HIS A 9 -26.24 -16.41 21.00
CA HIS A 9 -26.34 -17.14 22.25
C HIS A 9 -25.60 -18.49 22.13
N THR A 10 -24.48 -18.65 22.83
CA THR A 10 -23.60 -19.83 22.74
C THR A 10 -24.14 -21.04 23.52
N ASP A 11 -25.44 -21.06 23.84
CA ASP A 11 -26.01 -22.11 24.68
C ASP A 11 -26.86 -23.04 23.81
N ILE A 12 -26.24 -24.18 23.46
CA ILE A 12 -26.74 -25.25 22.59
C ILE A 12 -26.95 -24.80 21.15
N CYS A 13 -25.97 -25.14 20.31
CA CYS A 13 -26.14 -25.15 18.87
C CYS A 13 -26.61 -26.55 18.42
N PRO A 14 -27.87 -26.71 17.96
CA PRO A 14 -28.34 -27.99 17.44
C PRO A 14 -27.59 -28.29 16.14
N LEU A 15 -27.05 -29.50 16.02
CA LEU A 15 -26.45 -29.95 14.77
C LEU A 15 -27.58 -30.15 13.73
N MET A 16 -27.55 -29.38 12.66
CA MET A 16 -28.56 -29.39 11.59
C MET A 16 -27.92 -29.79 10.26
N ALA A 17 -28.70 -30.32 9.32
CA ALA A 17 -28.23 -30.57 7.97
C ALA A 17 -27.88 -29.22 7.30
N GLY A 18 -26.71 -29.12 6.67
CA GLY A 18 -26.21 -27.88 6.08
C GLY A 18 -26.74 -27.53 4.70
N GLU A 19 -27.83 -28.15 4.24
CA GLU A 19 -28.43 -27.97 2.91
C GLU A 19 -28.85 -26.52 2.60
N HIS A 20 -29.07 -25.71 3.65
CA HIS A 20 -29.43 -24.29 3.57
C HIS A 20 -28.24 -23.35 3.39
N LEU A 21 -27.01 -23.86 3.44
CA LEU A 21 -25.78 -23.08 3.36
C LEU A 21 -25.30 -22.96 1.91
N ARG A 22 -24.50 -21.95 1.59
CA ARG A 22 -23.99 -21.72 0.22
C ARG A 22 -22.48 -21.72 0.10
N ILE A 23 -21.79 -21.39 1.20
CA ILE A 23 -20.33 -21.19 1.26
C ILE A 23 -19.72 -22.30 2.10
N CYS A 24 -20.31 -22.57 3.25
CA CYS A 24 -19.97 -23.70 4.09
C CYS A 24 -20.33 -25.03 3.38
N PRO A 25 -19.56 -26.10 3.64
CA PRO A 25 -19.89 -27.42 3.12
C PRO A 25 -21.27 -27.88 3.60
N GLN A 26 -21.98 -28.61 2.74
CA GLN A 26 -23.34 -29.13 2.96
C GLN A 26 -23.35 -30.35 3.90
N GLU A 27 -22.60 -30.27 4.99
CA GLU A 27 -22.45 -31.29 6.02
C GLU A 27 -23.29 -30.92 7.26
N TYR A 28 -23.30 -31.79 8.27
CA TYR A 28 -23.87 -31.42 9.57
C TYR A 28 -23.14 -30.22 10.17
N THR A 29 -23.89 -29.21 10.59
CA THR A 29 -23.35 -27.89 10.93
C THR A 29 -24.11 -27.23 12.07
N CYS A 30 -23.44 -26.29 12.73
CA CYS A 30 -24.02 -25.35 13.69
C CYS A 30 -24.40 -24.01 13.02
N CYS A 31 -23.98 -23.81 11.77
CA CYS A 31 -24.16 -22.55 11.07
C CYS A 31 -25.58 -22.45 10.49
N THR A 32 -26.32 -21.41 10.85
CA THR A 32 -27.56 -21.02 10.14
C THR A 32 -27.22 -20.14 8.93
N THR A 33 -28.16 -19.95 8.00
CA THR A 33 -27.95 -19.01 6.87
C THR A 33 -27.62 -17.59 7.36
N GLU A 34 -28.26 -17.12 8.44
CA GLU A 34 -27.97 -15.81 9.02
C GLU A 34 -26.54 -15.73 9.57
N MET A 35 -26.07 -16.80 10.22
CA MET A 35 -24.70 -16.90 10.73
C MET A 35 -23.70 -16.92 9.56
N GLU A 36 -23.98 -17.68 8.50
CA GLU A 36 -23.14 -17.78 7.31
C GLU A 36 -23.03 -16.45 6.57
N ASP A 37 -24.16 -15.76 6.35
CA ASP A 37 -24.18 -14.48 5.65
C ASP A 37 -23.38 -13.42 6.44
N LYS A 38 -23.55 -13.37 7.77
CA LYS A 38 -22.77 -12.46 8.65
C LYS A 38 -21.29 -12.79 8.66
N LEU A 39 -20.94 -14.07 8.80
CA LEU A 39 -19.54 -14.52 8.75
C LEU A 39 -18.89 -14.21 7.40
N SER A 40 -19.63 -14.39 6.31
CA SER A 40 -19.19 -14.10 4.95
C SER A 40 -18.92 -12.60 4.76
N GLN A 41 -19.89 -11.75 5.12
CA GLN A 41 -19.75 -10.30 5.04
C GLN A 41 -18.58 -9.79 5.90
N GLN A 42 -18.47 -10.30 7.12
CA GLN A 42 -17.39 -9.91 8.03
C GLN A 42 -16.02 -10.36 7.50
N SER A 43 -15.90 -11.60 7.02
CA SER A 43 -14.64 -12.11 6.48
C SER A 43 -14.21 -11.35 5.22
N LYS A 44 -15.18 -10.94 4.39
CA LYS A 44 -14.93 -10.05 3.24
C LYS A 44 -14.37 -8.70 3.69
N LEU A 45 -15.03 -8.03 4.63
CA LEU A 45 -14.60 -6.72 5.12
C LEU A 45 -13.21 -6.78 5.78
N GLU A 46 -12.96 -7.80 6.59
CA GLU A 46 -11.65 -8.02 7.23
C GLU A 46 -10.54 -8.22 6.18
N PHE A 47 -10.84 -9.00 5.13
CA PHE A 47 -9.88 -9.21 4.04
C PHE A 47 -9.62 -7.92 3.26
N GLU A 48 -10.67 -7.16 2.91
CA GLU A 48 -10.54 -5.87 2.22
C GLU A 48 -9.69 -4.89 3.03
N ASN A 49 -9.95 -4.76 4.33
CA ASN A 49 -9.17 -3.91 5.23
C ASN A 49 -7.70 -4.35 5.30
N LEU A 50 -7.44 -5.66 5.44
CA LEU A 50 -6.08 -6.18 5.49
C LEU A 50 -5.30 -5.89 4.20
N VAL A 51 -5.94 -6.04 3.05
CA VAL A 51 -5.35 -5.74 1.75
C VAL A 51 -5.09 -4.24 1.61
N GLU A 52 -6.02 -3.39 2.04
CA GLU A 52 -5.86 -1.95 2.03
C GLU A 52 -4.68 -1.50 2.92
N GLU A 53 -4.62 -1.96 4.16
CA GLU A 53 -3.55 -1.64 5.10
C GLU A 53 -2.18 -2.07 4.57
N THR A 54 -2.08 -3.31 4.05
CA THR A 54 -0.84 -3.84 3.49
C THR A 54 -0.41 -3.04 2.26
N SER A 55 -1.35 -2.72 1.37
CA SER A 55 -1.08 -1.93 0.16
C SER A 55 -0.63 -0.52 0.51
N HIS A 56 -1.29 0.11 1.49
CA HIS A 56 -0.94 1.44 1.98
C HIS A 56 0.46 1.44 2.60
N PHE A 57 0.80 0.43 3.41
CA PHE A 57 2.12 0.28 4.00
C PHE A 57 3.22 0.16 2.93
N VAL A 58 3.02 -0.72 1.94
CA VAL A 58 3.98 -0.92 0.84
C VAL A 58 4.14 0.38 0.04
N ARG A 59 3.02 1.02 -0.34
CA ARG A 59 3.04 2.28 -1.10
C ARG A 59 3.78 3.38 -0.35
N THR A 60 3.44 3.61 0.91
CA THR A 60 4.04 4.67 1.73
C THR A 60 5.53 4.41 1.93
N THR A 61 5.91 3.16 2.18
CA THR A 61 7.32 2.77 2.30
C THR A 61 8.09 3.03 1.01
N PHE A 62 7.54 2.61 -0.13
CA PHE A 62 8.18 2.81 -1.43
C PHE A 62 8.35 4.30 -1.75
N VAL A 63 7.29 5.09 -1.60
CA VAL A 63 7.32 6.55 -1.85
C VAL A 63 8.34 7.24 -0.95
N SER A 64 8.35 6.92 0.34
CA SER A 64 9.31 7.46 1.32
C SER A 64 10.76 7.16 0.92
N ARG A 65 11.06 5.89 0.64
CA ARG A 65 12.42 5.44 0.29
C ARG A 65 12.87 6.00 -1.05
N HIS A 66 11.98 6.05 -2.04
CA HIS A 66 12.24 6.62 -3.36
C HIS A 66 12.55 8.12 -3.27
N LYS A 67 11.73 8.90 -2.55
CA LYS A 67 12.00 10.33 -2.33
C LYS A 67 13.37 10.58 -1.68
N LYS A 68 13.75 9.76 -0.71
CA LYS A 68 15.07 9.86 -0.07
C LYS A 68 16.19 9.56 -1.07
N PHE A 69 16.02 8.54 -1.90
CA PHE A 69 16.98 8.21 -2.95
C PHE A 69 17.13 9.34 -3.98
N ASP A 70 16.02 9.87 -4.48
CA ASP A 70 16.00 10.98 -5.44
C ASP A 70 16.72 12.21 -4.88
N ALA A 71 16.42 12.58 -3.63
CA ALA A 71 17.05 13.72 -2.98
C ALA A 71 18.58 13.56 -2.90
N LEU A 72 19.07 12.37 -2.51
CA LEU A 72 20.51 12.09 -2.46
C LEU A 72 21.16 12.16 -3.84
N TYR A 73 20.50 11.63 -4.88
CA TYR A 73 21.05 11.65 -6.24
C TYR A 73 21.11 13.08 -6.81
N VAL A 74 20.03 13.85 -6.63
CA VAL A 74 19.97 15.27 -7.02
C VAL A 74 21.04 16.09 -6.29
N GLU A 75 21.19 15.90 -4.97
CA GLU A 75 22.23 16.57 -4.17
C GLU A 75 23.63 16.24 -4.70
N ARG A 76 23.90 14.96 -4.99
CA ARG A 76 25.20 14.53 -5.53
C ARG A 76 25.47 15.14 -6.89
N ILE A 77 24.50 15.17 -7.81
CA ILE A 77 24.65 15.82 -9.12
C ILE A 77 24.94 17.30 -8.94
N PHE A 78 24.16 17.99 -8.10
CA PHE A 78 24.33 19.41 -7.85
C PHE A 78 25.73 19.72 -7.30
N ASN A 79 26.17 18.97 -6.29
CA ASN A 79 27.50 19.11 -5.70
C ASN A 79 28.61 18.90 -6.75
N ASN A 80 28.50 17.88 -7.59
CA ASN A 80 29.44 17.65 -8.68
C ASN A 80 29.45 18.82 -9.68
N ALA A 81 28.28 19.35 -10.06
CA ALA A 81 28.19 20.48 -10.98
C ALA A 81 28.84 21.75 -10.41
N VAL A 82 28.62 22.05 -9.11
CA VAL A 82 29.27 23.16 -8.41
C VAL A 82 30.78 22.99 -8.41
N VAL A 83 31.28 21.80 -8.04
CA VAL A 83 32.70 21.49 -8.02
C VAL A 83 33.33 21.65 -9.41
N LEU A 84 32.68 21.14 -10.46
CA LEU A 84 33.13 21.29 -11.86
C LEU A 84 33.16 22.77 -12.30
N SER A 85 32.15 23.57 -11.91
CA SER A 85 32.14 25.00 -12.19
C SER A 85 33.27 25.75 -11.48
N GLY A 86 33.71 25.28 -10.30
CA GLY A 86 34.85 25.83 -9.58
C GLY A 86 36.18 25.54 -10.29
N TYR A 87 36.36 24.30 -10.77
CA TYR A 87 37.51 23.92 -11.60
C TYR A 87 37.52 24.63 -12.97
N GLY A 88 36.35 25.02 -13.49
CA GLY A 88 36.17 25.74 -14.75
C GLY A 88 36.51 27.23 -14.72
N THR A 89 36.98 27.79 -13.60
CA THR A 89 37.37 29.21 -13.51
C THR A 89 38.63 29.57 -14.33
N GLY A 90 39.25 28.59 -15.00
CA GLY A 90 40.30 28.79 -16.02
C GLY A 90 39.86 28.65 -17.49
N LEU A 91 38.59 28.36 -17.80
CA LEU A 91 38.09 28.22 -19.17
C LEU A 91 37.08 29.33 -19.50
N HIS A 92 37.44 30.12 -20.51
CA HIS A 92 36.73 31.29 -21.02
C HIS A 92 35.23 31.03 -21.23
N ARG A 93 34.38 31.78 -20.52
CA ARG A 93 32.91 31.75 -20.65
C ARG A 93 32.48 32.28 -22.04
N PRO A 94 31.77 31.52 -22.89
CA PRO A 94 31.08 32.11 -24.03
C PRO A 94 29.89 32.90 -23.51
N LYS A 95 29.84 34.21 -23.81
CA LYS A 95 28.64 35.02 -23.58
C LYS A 95 27.54 34.54 -24.54
N GLY A 96 26.38 34.11 -24.04
CA GLY A 96 25.15 34.16 -24.84
C GLY A 96 24.16 32.98 -24.85
N THR A 97 24.11 32.07 -23.87
CA THR A 97 22.99 31.10 -23.81
C THR A 97 22.12 31.31 -22.56
N ASN A 98 20.83 31.53 -22.80
CA ASN A 98 19.80 31.68 -21.77
C ASN A 98 19.32 30.28 -21.37
N TRP A 99 19.87 29.75 -20.27
CA TRP A 99 19.56 28.42 -19.72
C TRP A 99 18.23 28.33 -18.98
N SER A 100 17.45 29.42 -18.93
CA SER A 100 16.17 29.46 -18.20
C SER A 100 15.14 28.46 -18.76
N HIS A 101 15.26 28.08 -20.03
CA HIS A 101 14.33 27.16 -20.68
C HIS A 101 14.66 25.68 -20.43
N GLU A 102 15.88 25.34 -20.03
CA GLU A 102 16.34 23.96 -19.85
C GLU A 102 16.06 23.44 -18.44
N LEU A 103 16.01 24.34 -17.44
CA LEU A 103 15.66 24.00 -16.06
C LEU A 103 14.16 23.72 -15.84
N LEU A 104 13.28 24.21 -16.73
CA LEU A 104 11.85 23.92 -16.67
C LEU A 104 11.49 22.50 -17.15
N ARG A 105 12.42 21.78 -17.77
CA ARG A 105 12.19 20.41 -18.25
C ARG A 105 12.40 19.34 -17.16
N PHE A 106 12.83 19.74 -15.97
CA PHE A 106 13.12 18.86 -14.83
C PHE A 106 12.20 19.11 -13.62
N ARG A 107 11.07 19.80 -13.80
CA ARG A 107 10.06 20.02 -12.75
C ARG A 107 8.81 19.18 -12.97
#